data_AF-A0A5K1FP60-F1
#
_entry.id   AF-A0A5K1FP60-F1
#
_cell.length_a   1.000
_cell.length_b   1.000
_cell.length_c   1.000
_cell.angle_alpha   90.00
_cell.angle_beta   90.00
_cell.angle_gamma   90.00
#
_symmetry.space_group_name_H-M   'P 1'
#
loop_
_entity.id
_entity.type
_entity.pdbx_description
1 polymer ?
#
loop_
_entity_poly.entity_id
_entity_poly.type
_entity_poly.pdbx_seq_one_letter_code
_entity_poly.pdbx_strand_id
1 'polypeptide(L)'
;LKRESEWETCVPVTDFDWKQIAEPVMKLYTETTDGSTIETKESAVVWHYEDADPDFGSCQAKELLDHLEGVLANEPVSVKRGQNLVEVKPQ
;
A
#
# COMPACT_ATOMS: atom_id res chain seq x y z
N LEU A 1 -21.45 30.62 17.12
CA LEU A 1 -20.49 30.55 16.00
C LEU A 1 -19.41 29.54 16.39
N LYS A 2 -19.64 28.26 16.06
CA LYS A 2 -18.64 27.21 16.28
C LYS A 2 -17.61 27.34 15.16
N ARG A 3 -16.34 27.53 15.53
CA ARG A 3 -15.21 27.47 14.61
C ARG A 3 -15.01 25.99 14.30
N GLU A 4 -15.36 25.58 13.10
CA GLU A 4 -14.85 24.33 12.52
C GLU A 4 -13.38 24.61 12.24
N SER A 5 -12.49 23.96 13.00
CA SER A 5 -11.08 23.96 12.67
C SER A 5 -10.94 23.26 11.32
N GLU A 6 -10.50 24.01 10.31
CA GLU A 6 -10.08 23.46 9.03
C GLU A 6 -8.90 22.53 9.31
N TRP A 7 -9.08 21.24 9.01
CA TRP A 7 -8.01 20.26 9.08
C TRP A 7 -7.02 20.61 7.96
N GLU A 8 -5.90 21.22 8.33
CA GLU A 8 -4.81 21.49 7.39
C GLU A 8 -4.05 20.18 7.15
N THR A 9 -4.17 19.62 5.95
CA THR A 9 -3.33 18.49 5.52
C THR A 9 -1.88 18.97 5.47
N CYS A 10 -1.09 18.60 6.48
CA CYS A 10 0.30 19.04 6.66
C CYS A 10 1.29 18.49 5.60
N VAL A 11 0.80 17.78 4.58
CA VAL A 11 1.62 17.09 3.60
C VAL A 11 1.38 17.72 2.22
N PRO A 12 2.41 18.29 1.56
CA PRO A 12 2.30 18.80 0.21
C PRO A 12 1.70 17.77 -0.75
N VAL A 13 0.91 18.22 -1.73
CA VAL A 13 0.21 17.34 -2.71
C VAL A 13 1.19 16.47 -3.52
N THR A 14 2.48 16.85 -3.60
CA THR A 14 3.56 16.10 -4.26
C THR A 14 4.09 14.91 -3.46
N ASP A 15 3.73 14.74 -2.18
CA ASP A 15 4.26 13.68 -1.32
C ASP A 15 3.65 12.28 -1.59
N PHE A 16 2.64 12.19 -2.46
CA PHE A 16 1.95 10.92 -2.76
C PHE A 16 2.09 10.45 -4.20
N ASP A 17 3.00 11.03 -4.99
CA ASP A 17 3.28 10.58 -6.36
C ASP A 17 3.72 9.11 -6.42
N TRP A 18 4.40 8.62 -5.37
CA TRP A 18 4.74 7.20 -5.20
C TRP A 18 3.53 6.26 -5.27
N LYS A 19 2.31 6.72 -4.95
CA LYS A 19 1.09 5.91 -5.08
C LYS A 19 0.78 5.57 -6.53
N GLN A 20 1.15 6.43 -7.48
CA GLN A 20 0.99 6.15 -8.90
C GLN A 20 1.86 4.97 -9.37
N ILE A 21 2.93 4.65 -8.62
CA ILE A 21 3.81 3.50 -8.85
C ILE A 21 3.32 2.28 -8.05
N ALA A 22 2.96 2.47 -6.77
CA ALA A 22 2.58 1.39 -5.87
C ALA A 22 1.20 0.77 -6.22
N GLU A 23 0.21 1.59 -6.56
CA GLU A 23 -1.16 1.10 -6.80
C GLU A 23 -1.28 0.13 -7.99
N PRO A 24 -0.68 0.39 -9.17
CA PRO A 24 -0.75 -0.56 -10.27
C PRO A 24 -0.12 -1.91 -9.92
N VAL A 25 0.99 -1.90 -9.17
CA VAL A 25 1.63 -3.13 -8.70
C VAL A 25 0.71 -3.87 -7.76
N MET A 26 0.17 -3.22 -6.73
CA MET A 26 -0.75 -3.87 -5.79
C MET A 26 -2.03 -4.38 -6.47
N LYS A 27 -2.58 -3.63 -7.44
CA LYS A 27 -3.75 -4.06 -8.23
C LYS A 27 -3.47 -5.36 -8.99
N LEU A 28 -2.29 -5.50 -9.60
CA LEU A 28 -1.90 -6.75 -10.27
C LEU A 28 -1.92 -7.95 -9.32
N TYR A 29 -1.40 -7.78 -8.10
CA TYR A 29 -1.44 -8.84 -7.09
C TYR A 29 -2.85 -9.10 -6.57
N THR A 30 -3.71 -8.08 -6.50
CA THR A 30 -5.14 -8.27 -6.22
C THR A 30 -5.84 -9.09 -7.30
N GLU A 31 -5.60 -8.79 -8.58
CA GLU A 31 -6.22 -9.50 -9.72
C GLU A 31 -5.76 -10.96 -9.84
N THR A 32 -4.58 -11.27 -9.34
CA THR A 32 -3.96 -12.61 -9.45
C THR A 32 -4.03 -13.42 -8.15
N THR A 33 -4.64 -12.88 -7.11
CA THR A 33 -4.77 -13.54 -5.80
C THR A 33 -6.20 -13.45 -5.32
N ASP A 34 -6.98 -14.52 -5.56
CA ASP A 34 -8.34 -14.64 -5.05
C ASP A 34 -8.39 -14.48 -3.53
N GLY A 35 -9.36 -13.70 -3.04
CA GLY A 35 -9.50 -13.38 -1.61
C GLY A 35 -8.60 -12.24 -1.12
N SER A 36 -7.77 -11.66 -1.98
CA SER A 36 -7.02 -10.45 -1.62
C SER A 36 -7.76 -9.17 -2.01
N THR A 37 -7.41 -8.06 -1.34
CA THR A 37 -7.98 -6.73 -1.60
C THR A 37 -6.92 -5.65 -1.48
N ILE A 38 -7.17 -4.49 -2.08
CA ILE A 38 -6.34 -3.28 -1.95
C ILE A 38 -7.16 -2.18 -1.27
N GLU A 39 -6.55 -1.50 -0.30
CA GLU A 39 -7.09 -0.37 0.45
C GLU A 39 -6.18 0.85 0.25
N THR A 40 -6.67 1.85 -0.48
CA THR A 40 -5.98 3.15 -0.62
C THR A 40 -6.43 4.10 0.50
N LYS A 41 -5.49 4.48 1.37
CA LYS A 41 -5.68 5.47 2.44
C LYS A 41 -5.12 6.83 2.01
N GLU A 42 -5.35 7.86 2.82
CA GLU A 42 -4.79 9.21 2.58
C GLU A 42 -3.25 9.18 2.53
N SER A 43 -2.59 8.43 3.41
CA SER A 43 -1.12 8.39 3.51
C SER A 43 -0.50 7.00 3.35
N ALA A 44 -1.28 6.01 2.94
CA ALA A 44 -0.79 4.63 2.76
C ALA A 44 -1.55 3.92 1.65
N VAL A 45 -0.98 2.84 1.13
CA VAL A 45 -1.68 1.84 0.32
C VAL A 45 -1.41 0.48 0.95
N VAL A 46 -2.46 -0.29 1.20
CA VAL A 46 -2.37 -1.58 1.89
C VAL A 46 -2.97 -2.65 1.00
N TRP A 47 -2.24 -3.74 0.80
CA TRP A 47 -2.75 -4.96 0.19
C TRP A 47 -3.03 -5.99 1.29
N HIS A 48 -4.26 -6.46 1.38
CA HIS A 48 -4.71 -7.44 2.36
C HIS A 48 -4.91 -8.79 1.69
N TYR A 49 -4.52 -9.87 2.36
CA TYR A 49 -4.67 -11.24 1.87
C TYR A 49 -5.24 -12.19 2.92
N GLU A 50 -5.97 -11.66 3.91
CA GLU A 50 -6.55 -12.46 5.01
C GLU A 50 -7.55 -13.52 4.52
N ASP A 51 -8.33 -13.23 3.49
CA ASP A 51 -9.30 -14.16 2.91
C ASP A 51 -8.72 -15.02 1.77
N ALA A 52 -7.43 -14.85 1.44
CA ALA A 52 -6.75 -15.69 0.46
C ALA A 52 -6.33 -17.04 1.08
N ASP A 53 -5.99 -18.01 0.24
CA ASP A 53 -5.33 -19.23 0.73
C ASP A 53 -4.06 -18.87 1.52
N PRO A 54 -3.84 -19.40 2.74
CA PRO A 54 -2.77 -18.93 3.62
C PRO A 54 -1.37 -19.13 3.04
N ASP A 55 -1.12 -20.25 2.36
CA ASP A 55 0.19 -20.56 1.80
C ASP A 55 0.41 -19.72 0.54
N PHE A 56 -0.58 -19.66 -0.35
CA PHE A 56 -0.51 -18.86 -1.58
C PHE A 56 -0.41 -17.37 -1.30
N GLY A 57 -1.27 -16.83 -0.42
CA GLY A 57 -1.27 -15.43 -0.01
C GLY A 57 0.04 -15.01 0.64
N SER A 58 0.63 -15.87 1.48
CA SER A 58 1.96 -15.64 2.07
C SER A 58 3.07 -15.60 1.01
N CYS A 59 2.99 -16.45 -0.02
CA CYS A 59 3.92 -16.42 -1.16
C CYS A 59 3.77 -15.12 -1.96
N GLN A 60 2.53 -14.77 -2.32
CA GLN A 60 2.22 -13.54 -3.06
C GLN A 60 2.64 -12.29 -2.29
N ALA A 61 2.46 -12.26 -0.96
CA ALA A 61 2.90 -11.16 -0.10
C ALA A 61 4.42 -10.96 -0.12
N LYS A 62 5.19 -12.05 -0.23
CA LYS A 62 6.65 -11.97 -0.32
C LYS A 62 7.09 -11.40 -1.66
N GLU A 63 6.53 -11.93 -2.76
CA GLU A 63 6.85 -11.43 -4.10
C GLU A 63 6.40 -9.98 -4.30
N LEU A 64 5.25 -9.59 -3.74
CA LEU A 64 4.76 -8.22 -3.74
C LEU A 64 5.71 -7.29 -2.96
N LEU A 65 6.19 -7.71 -1.79
CA LEU A 65 7.16 -6.95 -1.00
C LEU A 65 8.43 -6.69 -1.82
N ASP A 66 9.04 -7.75 -2.37
CA ASP A 66 10.28 -7.66 -3.16
C ASP A 66 10.10 -6.77 -4.41
N HIS A 67 8.95 -6.90 -5.10
CA HIS A 67 8.63 -6.07 -6.26
C HIS A 67 8.48 -4.58 -5.88
N LEU A 68 7.73 -4.28 -4.81
CA LEU A 68 7.52 -2.91 -4.34
C LEU A 68 8.82 -2.27 -3.85
N GLU A 69 9.66 -2.99 -3.11
CA GLU A 69 10.98 -2.49 -2.69
C GLU A 69 11.86 -2.15 -3.89
N GLY A 70 11.78 -2.93 -4.98
CA GLY A 70 12.51 -2.67 -6.22
C GLY A 70 12.04 -1.41 -6.94
N VAL A 71 10.74 -1.26 -7.18
CA VAL A 71 10.20 -0.13 -7.97
C VAL A 71 10.10 1.18 -7.18
N LEU A 72 10.02 1.10 -5.85
CA LEU A 72 9.97 2.27 -4.95
C LEU A 72 11.32 2.61 -4.32
N ALA A 73 12.43 2.00 -4.77
CA ALA A 73 13.75 2.18 -4.19
C ALA A 73 14.24 3.65 -4.14
N ASN A 74 13.71 4.51 -5.02
CA ASN A 74 14.07 5.93 -5.10
C ASN A 74 13.01 6.87 -4.49
N GLU A 75 11.91 6.33 -3.99
CA GLU A 75 10.82 7.09 -3.40
C GLU A 75 11.01 7.20 -1.87
N PRO A 76 10.56 8.29 -1.22
CA PRO A 76 10.68 8.49 0.22
C PRO A 76 9.65 7.67 1.02
N VAL A 77 9.54 6.38 0.73
CA VAL A 77 8.55 5.46 1.32
C VAL A 77 9.20 4.23 1.96
N SER A 78 8.43 3.56 2.79
CA SER A 78 8.73 2.25 3.35
C SER A 78 7.71 1.24 2.85
N VAL A 79 8.19 0.07 2.46
CA VAL A 79 7.36 -1.11 2.18
C VAL A 79 7.50 -2.07 3.36
N LYS A 80 6.40 -2.54 3.93
CA LYS A 80 6.42 -3.45 5.09
C LYS A 80 5.38 -4.55 4.92
N ARG A 81 5.81 -5.78 5.19
CA ARG A 81 4.91 -6.91 5.35
C ARG A 81 4.47 -7.03 6.82
N GLY A 82 3.16 -7.14 7.03
CA GLY A 82 2.52 -7.38 8.32
C GLY A 82 1.86 -8.76 8.38
N GLN A 83 1.03 -8.97 9.39
CA GLN A 83 0.17 -10.15 9.45
C GLN A 83 -0.94 -10.00 8.40
N ASN A 84 -0.94 -10.89 7.40
CA ASN A 84 -1.94 -10.93 6.33
C ASN A 84 -2.05 -9.64 5.49
N LEU A 85 -0.99 -8.81 5.47
CA LEU A 85 -0.94 -7.58 4.67
C LEU A 85 0.46 -7.20 4.19
N VAL A 86 0.50 -6.34 3.17
CA VAL A 86 1.67 -5.55 2.74
C VAL A 86 1.27 -4.08 2.67
N GLU A 87 2.01 -3.19 3.33
CA GLU A 87 1.75 -1.76 3.42
C GLU A 87 2.88 -0.95 2.78
N VAL A 88 2.52 0.07 2.00
CA VAL A 88 3.42 1.15 1.57
C VAL A 88 2.95 2.45 2.20
N LYS A 89 3.88 3.20 2.79
CA LYS A 89 3.64 4.51 3.38
C LYS A 89 4.90 5.37 3.37
N PRO A 90 4.81 6.71 3.50
CA PRO A 90 5.96 7.57 3.70
C PRO A 90 6.83 7.10 4.89
N GLN A 91 8.14 7.34 4.80
CA GLN A 91 9.10 6.99 5.85
C GLN A 91 8.86 7.71 7.17
#